data_AF-A0A8H2PGY9-F1
#
_entry.id   AF-A0A8H2PGY9-F1
#
_cell.length_a   1.000
_cell.length_b   1.000
_cell.length_c   1.000
_cell.angle_alpha   90.00
_cell.angle_beta   90.00
_cell.angle_gamma   90.00
#
_symmetry.space_group_name_H-M   'P 1'
#
loop_
_entity.id
_entity.type
_entity.pdbx_description
1 polymer ?
#
loop_
_entity_poly.entity_id
_entity_poly.type
_entity_poly.pdbx_seq_one_letter_code
_entity_poly.pdbx_strand_id
1 'polypeptide(L)'
;MTNFMSGDRSWWSRSRWWRVPVALMVTIVLSICGILWLAGMDRPRSEEHAGAPRAQRVSDAPVTPLEAPTAPLAQRVPCAGQSFSPDTLVLMADGSKRPIAELKAGDRVWSVDPETGHRSSELVEAVLVDHDTDLLDLTITNPADVASVVHTTARHPFYSTGRAQTASSEVSGLAATTGAPSRPAAEWVDAKDLRSGDRLTTPFHDSVAHVAGSTPVFGAADMWDLTVANTHAFFVATLTAAVLVHNCPAR
;
A
#
# COMPACT_ATOMS: atom_id res chain seq x y z
N MET A 1 -75.05 22.65 -17.36
CA MET A 1 -75.38 23.19 -16.02
C MET A 1 -74.31 22.66 -15.07
N THR A 2 -73.20 23.40 -14.89
CA THR A 2 -72.95 24.36 -13.78
C THR A 2 -72.87 23.63 -12.43
N ASN A 3 -71.86 23.73 -11.57
CA ASN A 3 -70.67 24.56 -11.48
C ASN A 3 -69.69 23.83 -10.53
N PHE A 4 -68.40 23.86 -10.83
CA PHE A 4 -67.33 23.70 -9.84
C PHE A 4 -67.01 25.10 -9.30
N MET A 5 -67.05 25.30 -7.98
CA MET A 5 -66.43 26.42 -7.27
C MET A 5 -65.44 25.80 -6.27
N SER A 6 -64.13 25.98 -6.47
CA SER A 6 -63.28 27.11 -6.12
C SER A 6 -62.84 27.09 -4.65
N GLY A 7 -61.53 26.95 -4.49
CA GLY A 7 -60.77 27.06 -3.25
C GLY A 7 -59.35 27.45 -3.62
N ASP A 8 -59.17 28.72 -4.00
CA ASP A 8 -57.88 29.37 -4.16
C ASP A 8 -57.04 29.30 -2.88
N ARG A 9 -55.72 29.18 -3.04
CA ARG A 9 -54.72 30.08 -2.41
C ARG A 9 -53.30 29.72 -2.87
N SER A 10 -52.85 30.42 -3.91
CA SER A 10 -51.43 30.65 -4.20
C SER A 10 -50.90 31.77 -3.31
N TRP A 11 -49.79 31.58 -2.61
CA TRP A 11 -48.91 32.68 -2.22
C TRP A 11 -47.45 32.24 -2.33
N TRP A 12 -46.69 33.10 -2.99
CA TRP A 12 -45.27 32.97 -3.28
C TRP A 12 -44.44 33.27 -2.03
N SER A 13 -43.27 32.65 -1.88
CA SER A 13 -42.08 33.38 -1.40
C SER A 13 -40.79 32.65 -1.78
N ARG A 14 -40.00 33.30 -2.62
CA ARG A 14 -38.57 33.06 -2.76
C ARG A 14 -37.88 33.83 -1.64
N SER A 15 -36.88 33.23 -0.99
CA SER A 15 -35.72 34.01 -0.56
C SER A 15 -34.46 33.15 -0.44
N ARG A 16 -33.36 33.79 -0.84
CA ARG A 16 -32.05 33.30 -1.20
C ARG A 16 -31.09 33.88 -0.17
N TRP A 17 -30.35 33.07 0.59
CA TRP A 17 -29.25 33.58 1.42
C TRP A 17 -28.09 32.57 1.43
N TRP A 18 -27.17 32.78 0.49
CA TRP A 18 -25.77 32.39 0.63
C TRP A 18 -25.06 33.41 1.54
N ARG A 19 -24.00 32.93 2.23
CA ARG A 19 -22.85 33.64 2.85
C ARG A 19 -22.79 33.66 4.39
N VAL A 20 -21.96 32.73 4.86
CA VAL A 20 -21.35 32.53 6.18
C VAL A 20 -20.34 33.65 6.52
N PRO A 21 -19.89 33.80 7.78
CA PRO A 21 -18.45 33.97 7.96
C PRO A 21 -17.83 33.06 9.04
N VAL A 22 -16.58 32.73 8.76
CA VAL A 22 -15.61 31.82 9.40
C VAL A 22 -15.15 32.29 10.81
N ALA A 23 -15.96 33.09 11.52
CA ALA A 23 -15.53 33.79 12.73
C ALA A 23 -15.87 33.11 14.07
N LEU A 24 -16.57 31.97 14.09
CA LEU A 24 -17.02 31.32 15.34
C LEU A 24 -16.21 30.07 15.75
N MET A 25 -15.26 29.61 14.92
CA MET A 25 -14.45 28.40 15.20
C MET A 25 -13.01 28.69 15.65
N VAL A 26 -12.60 29.97 15.72
CA VAL A 26 -11.22 30.37 16.10
C VAL A 26 -11.09 30.70 17.60
N THR A 27 -12.18 30.96 18.31
CA THR A 27 -12.15 31.34 19.73
C THR A 27 -12.14 30.17 20.72
N ILE A 28 -12.45 28.94 20.30
CA ILE A 28 -12.45 27.77 21.20
C ILE A 28 -11.05 27.12 21.33
N VAL A 29 -10.18 27.26 20.33
CA VAL A 29 -8.82 26.68 20.37
C VAL A 29 -7.84 27.53 21.20
N LEU A 30 -8.03 28.86 21.27
CA LEU A 30 -7.14 29.75 22.01
C LEU A 30 -7.34 29.72 23.55
N SER A 31 -8.48 29.21 24.04
CA SER A 31 -8.75 29.10 25.48
C SER A 31 -8.13 27.86 26.14
N ILE A 32 -7.83 26.79 25.38
CA ILE A 32 -7.22 25.57 25.93
C ILE A 32 -5.68 25.67 25.92
N CYS A 33 -5.08 26.43 24.99
CA CYS A 33 -3.64 26.71 25.01
C CYS A 33 -3.21 27.68 26.13
N GLY A 34 -4.09 28.58 26.59
CA GLY A 34 -3.75 29.55 27.65
C GLY A 34 -3.63 28.95 29.06
N ILE A 35 -4.27 27.80 29.32
CA ILE A 35 -4.34 27.22 30.67
C ILE A 35 -3.22 26.19 30.93
N LEU A 36 -2.58 25.64 29.89
CA LEU A 36 -1.43 24.73 30.05
C LEU A 36 -0.05 25.43 30.02
N TRP A 37 0.00 26.74 29.79
CA TRP A 37 1.25 27.51 29.71
C TRP A 37 1.63 28.24 31.02
N LEU A 38 0.81 28.12 32.08
CA LEU A 38 0.98 28.83 33.36
C LEU A 38 1.46 27.94 34.54
N ALA A 39 1.92 26.71 34.28
CA ALA A 39 2.35 25.78 35.34
C ALA A 39 3.76 25.19 35.16
N GLY A 40 4.75 25.97 34.69
CA GLY A 40 6.10 25.43 34.50
C GLY A 40 7.26 26.40 34.30
N MET A 41 7.15 27.67 34.71
CA MET A 41 8.30 28.59 34.72
C MET A 41 8.77 28.85 36.16
N ASP A 42 9.62 27.98 36.67
CA ASP A 42 10.55 28.31 37.74
C ASP A 42 12.00 28.31 37.22
N ARG A 43 12.72 29.37 37.57
CA ARG A 43 14.04 29.76 37.09
C ARG A 43 15.19 28.99 37.80
N PRO A 44 16.43 29.07 37.28
CA PRO A 44 17.45 28.04 37.45
C PRO A 44 18.22 28.14 38.76
N ARG A 45 18.68 26.99 39.27
CA ARG A 45 19.72 26.89 40.30
C ARG A 45 20.97 26.29 39.67
N SER A 46 22.02 27.09 39.66
CA SER A 46 23.40 26.73 39.36
C SER A 46 23.95 25.76 40.41
N GLU A 47 24.32 24.54 39.99
CA GLU A 47 25.31 23.72 40.68
C GLU A 47 26.21 23.03 39.64
N GLU A 48 27.43 23.55 39.58
CA GLU A 48 28.64 22.94 39.06
C GLU A 48 28.99 21.73 39.94
N HIS A 49 29.24 20.54 39.35
CA HIS A 49 30.36 19.67 39.75
C HIS A 49 30.52 18.45 38.83
N ALA A 50 31.72 18.39 38.25
CA ALA A 50 32.57 17.21 38.08
C ALA A 50 32.08 16.01 37.25
N GLY A 51 32.82 15.76 36.16
CA GLY A 51 33.10 14.39 35.70
C GLY A 51 32.64 14.06 34.28
N ALA A 52 33.37 14.56 33.27
CA ALA A 52 33.27 14.01 31.92
C ALA A 52 33.70 12.53 31.91
N PRO A 53 32.88 11.58 31.46
CA PRO A 53 33.39 10.25 31.16
C PRO A 53 34.23 10.34 29.89
N ARG A 54 35.50 9.97 30.07
CA ARG A 54 36.53 9.80 29.05
C ARG A 54 35.97 9.04 27.85
N ALA A 55 36.01 9.67 26.67
CA ALA A 55 35.79 9.04 25.39
C ALA A 55 36.61 7.75 25.31
N GLN A 56 35.93 6.60 25.28
CA GLN A 56 36.57 5.34 24.92
C GLN A 56 36.97 5.46 23.46
N ARG A 57 38.29 5.47 23.26
CA ARG A 57 38.92 5.33 21.95
C ARG A 57 38.47 3.97 21.41
N VAL A 58 37.57 3.96 20.42
CA VAL A 58 37.27 2.76 19.64
C VAL A 58 38.60 2.35 19.00
N SER A 59 39.12 1.20 19.42
CA SER A 59 40.34 0.63 18.87
C SER A 59 40.16 0.34 17.39
N ASP A 60 41.16 0.72 16.58
CA ASP A 60 41.33 0.35 15.16
C ASP A 60 41.52 -1.16 15.01
N ALA A 61 40.44 -1.93 15.14
CA ALA A 61 40.42 -3.32 14.72
C ALA A 61 40.28 -3.36 13.18
N PRO A 62 41.10 -4.15 12.45
CA PRO A 62 40.94 -4.28 11.01
C PRO A 62 39.56 -4.87 10.72
N VAL A 63 38.78 -4.18 9.89
CA VAL A 63 37.56 -4.75 9.31
C VAL A 63 37.98 -5.87 8.37
N THR A 64 37.83 -7.12 8.81
CA THR A 64 37.92 -8.27 7.92
C THR A 64 36.85 -8.11 6.83
N PRO A 65 37.20 -8.17 5.53
CA PRO A 65 36.19 -8.13 4.48
C PRO A 65 35.18 -9.26 4.71
N LEU A 66 33.89 -8.93 4.71
CA LEU A 66 32.82 -9.92 4.75
C LEU A 66 32.98 -10.79 3.50
N GLU A 67 33.39 -12.04 3.70
CA GLU A 67 33.53 -13.03 2.65
C GLU A 67 32.16 -13.20 1.96
N ALA A 68 32.14 -13.03 0.64
CA ALA A 68 30.91 -13.14 -0.15
C ALA A 68 30.29 -14.54 0.05
N PRO A 69 28.96 -14.65 0.26
CA PRO A 69 28.32 -15.95 0.43
C PRO A 69 28.58 -16.84 -0.78
N THR A 70 29.32 -17.93 -0.57
CA THR A 70 29.68 -18.95 -1.56
C THR A 70 28.54 -19.96 -1.74
N ALA A 71 27.29 -19.48 -1.77
CA ALA A 71 26.16 -20.32 -2.14
C ALA A 71 26.23 -20.59 -3.66
N PRO A 72 26.04 -21.84 -4.12
CA PRO A 72 25.94 -22.11 -5.54
C PRO A 72 24.80 -21.26 -6.11
N LEU A 73 25.00 -20.68 -7.30
CA LEU A 73 23.94 -20.05 -8.09
C LEU A 73 22.88 -21.12 -8.39
N ALA A 74 21.96 -21.34 -7.44
CA ALA A 74 20.77 -22.14 -7.65
C ALA A 74 20.11 -21.56 -8.90
N GLN A 75 19.83 -22.43 -9.87
CA GLN A 75 19.29 -22.09 -11.18
C GLN A 75 18.12 -21.10 -11.00
N ARG A 76 18.40 -19.81 -11.21
CA ARG A 76 17.41 -18.74 -11.08
C ARG A 76 16.40 -19.00 -12.19
N VAL A 77 15.17 -19.35 -11.82
CA VAL A 77 14.04 -19.18 -12.73
C VAL A 77 14.16 -17.75 -13.26
N PRO A 78 14.16 -17.50 -14.58
CA PRO A 78 14.25 -16.15 -15.07
C PRO A 78 13.02 -15.39 -14.56
N CYS A 79 13.25 -14.54 -13.58
CA CYS A 79 12.28 -13.62 -12.99
C CYS A 79 12.11 -12.44 -13.95
N ALA A 80 11.61 -12.73 -15.16
CA ALA A 80 11.47 -11.77 -16.24
C ALA A 80 10.02 -11.72 -16.73
N GLY A 81 9.58 -10.56 -17.21
CA GLY A 81 8.21 -10.31 -17.67
C GLY A 81 7.17 -10.17 -16.56
N GLN A 82 7.59 -9.98 -15.30
CA GLN A 82 6.72 -9.62 -14.20
C GLN A 82 6.93 -8.14 -13.91
N SER A 83 6.23 -7.27 -14.64
CA SER A 83 6.60 -5.85 -14.71
C SER A 83 5.46 -4.90 -14.35
N PHE A 84 5.80 -3.63 -14.18
CA PHE A 84 4.92 -2.52 -13.84
C PHE A 84 5.16 -1.30 -14.72
N SER A 85 4.16 -0.44 -14.85
CA SER A 85 4.33 0.88 -15.48
C SER A 85 5.39 1.72 -14.76
N PRO A 86 6.10 2.64 -15.46
CA PRO A 86 7.21 3.41 -14.88
C PRO A 86 6.84 4.27 -13.67
N ASP A 87 5.58 4.72 -13.61
CA ASP A 87 5.03 5.57 -12.55
C ASP A 87 4.49 4.77 -11.35
N THR A 88 4.50 3.44 -11.42
CA THR A 88 4.10 2.57 -10.30
C THR A 88 4.96 2.87 -9.08
N LEU A 89 4.33 3.26 -7.98
CA LEU A 89 5.06 3.60 -6.77
C LEU A 89 5.51 2.35 -6.04
N VAL A 90 6.71 2.40 -5.48
CA VAL A 90 7.27 1.37 -4.60
C VAL A 90 7.35 1.94 -3.19
N LEU A 91 6.96 1.14 -2.19
CA LEU A 91 7.13 1.49 -0.78
C LEU A 91 8.59 1.29 -0.39
N MET A 92 9.27 2.41 -0.14
CA MET A 92 10.67 2.43 0.25
C MET A 92 10.82 2.03 1.72
N ALA A 93 12.02 1.60 2.11
CA ALA A 93 12.31 1.18 3.48
C ALA A 93 12.15 2.30 4.53
N ASP A 94 12.25 3.57 4.13
CA ASP A 94 12.01 4.74 4.98
C ASP A 94 10.52 5.15 5.07
N GLY A 95 9.63 4.39 4.42
CA GLY A 95 8.19 4.65 4.35
C GLY A 95 7.77 5.64 3.27
N SER A 96 8.72 6.26 2.55
CA SER A 96 8.42 7.06 1.37
C SER A 96 7.91 6.19 0.22
N LYS A 97 7.31 6.83 -0.79
CA LYS A 97 6.87 6.17 -2.02
C LYS A 97 7.58 6.82 -3.19
N ARG A 98 8.15 6.01 -4.10
CA ARG A 98 8.89 6.50 -5.27
C ARG A 98 8.51 5.71 -6.52
N PRO A 99 8.39 6.34 -7.70
CA PRO A 99 8.17 5.63 -8.96
C PRO A 99 9.24 4.57 -9.20
N ILE A 100 8.85 3.38 -9.64
CA ILE A 100 9.75 2.25 -9.88
C ILE A 100 10.84 2.59 -10.90
N ALA A 101 10.54 3.44 -11.90
CA ALA A 101 11.50 3.89 -12.89
C ALA A 101 12.61 4.81 -12.32
N GLU A 102 12.43 5.35 -11.11
CA GLU A 102 13.44 6.18 -10.44
C GLU A 102 14.32 5.39 -9.46
N LEU A 103 13.97 4.13 -9.19
CA LEU A 103 14.78 3.28 -8.31
C LEU A 103 16.10 2.90 -9.02
N LYS A 104 17.07 2.47 -8.21
CA LYS A 104 18.36 1.99 -8.69
C LYS A 104 18.90 0.90 -7.78
N ALA A 105 19.84 0.12 -8.30
CA ALA A 105 20.59 -0.83 -7.48
C ALA A 105 21.22 -0.12 -6.27
N GLY A 106 21.11 -0.73 -5.10
CA GLY A 106 21.54 -0.15 -3.83
C GLY A 106 20.43 0.56 -3.05
N ASP A 107 19.30 0.92 -3.68
CA ASP A 107 18.12 1.40 -2.96
C ASP A 107 17.54 0.29 -2.06
N ARG A 108 16.78 0.68 -1.04
CA ARG A 108 16.16 -0.24 -0.08
C ARG A 108 14.65 -0.12 -0.09
N VAL A 109 13.96 -1.25 -0.26
CA VAL A 109 12.49 -1.34 -0.32
C VAL A 109 11.95 -2.04 0.92
N TRP A 110 10.70 -1.75 1.25
CA TRP A 110 9.99 -2.48 2.29
C TRP A 110 9.50 -3.82 1.74
N SER A 111 9.68 -4.88 2.53
CA SER A 111 9.22 -6.22 2.19
C SER A 111 8.70 -6.97 3.43
N VAL A 112 7.97 -8.04 3.17
CA VAL A 112 7.60 -9.04 4.18
C VAL A 112 7.74 -10.42 3.56
N ASP A 113 8.32 -11.34 4.32
CA ASP A 113 8.24 -12.76 4.01
C ASP A 113 6.80 -13.22 4.31
N PRO A 114 6.01 -13.62 3.31
CA PRO A 114 4.63 -14.01 3.52
C PRO A 114 4.46 -15.33 4.28
N GLU A 115 5.49 -16.18 4.34
CA GLU A 115 5.45 -17.45 5.07
C GLU A 115 5.68 -17.22 6.57
N THR A 116 6.65 -16.38 6.91
CA THR A 116 7.03 -16.13 8.31
C THR A 116 6.41 -14.87 8.91
N GLY A 117 5.91 -13.95 8.07
CA GLY A 117 5.48 -12.62 8.46
C GLY A 117 6.63 -11.67 8.83
N HIS A 118 7.89 -12.10 8.66
CA HIS A 118 9.05 -11.28 9.00
C HIS A 118 9.17 -10.09 8.05
N ARG A 119 9.18 -8.88 8.59
CA ARG A 119 9.32 -7.64 7.82
C ARG A 119 10.77 -7.22 7.74
N SER A 120 11.22 -6.82 6.56
CA SER A 120 12.62 -6.49 6.31
C SER A 120 12.76 -5.31 5.34
N SER A 121 13.93 -4.68 5.43
CA SER A 121 14.43 -3.75 4.41
C SER A 121 15.28 -4.55 3.43
N GLU A 122 14.78 -4.72 2.22
CA GLU A 122 15.46 -5.50 1.19
C GLU A 122 16.21 -4.61 0.21
N LEU A 123 17.36 -5.11 -0.23
CA LEU A 123 18.21 -4.43 -1.21
C LEU A 123 17.64 -4.62 -2.61
N VAL A 124 17.54 -3.54 -3.38
CA VAL A 124 17.37 -3.61 -4.83
C VAL A 124 18.72 -3.97 -5.43
N GLU A 125 18.84 -5.17 -5.99
CA GLU A 125 20.04 -5.66 -6.67
C GLU A 125 20.11 -5.16 -8.12
N ALA A 126 18.97 -5.06 -8.78
CA ALA A 126 18.85 -4.58 -10.15
C ALA A 126 17.49 -3.91 -10.41
N VAL A 127 17.45 -3.08 -11.44
CA VAL A 127 16.24 -2.56 -12.05
C VAL A 127 16.21 -3.07 -13.47
N LEU A 128 15.10 -3.72 -13.83
CA LEU A 128 14.88 -4.36 -15.11
C LEU A 128 13.89 -3.54 -15.90
N VAL A 129 14.08 -3.48 -17.22
CA VAL A 129 13.14 -2.86 -18.16
C VAL A 129 12.88 -3.86 -19.26
N ASP A 130 11.65 -4.35 -19.33
CA ASP A 130 11.19 -5.32 -20.31
C ASP A 130 10.19 -4.67 -21.27
N HIS A 131 10.16 -5.14 -22.52
CA HIS A 131 9.14 -4.73 -23.49
C HIS A 131 8.01 -5.75 -23.49
N ASP A 132 6.97 -5.47 -22.72
CA ASP A 132 5.89 -6.42 -22.43
C ASP A 132 4.66 -6.21 -23.31
N THR A 133 3.89 -7.28 -23.53
CA THR A 133 2.71 -7.28 -24.42
C THR A 133 1.44 -7.78 -23.72
N ASP A 134 1.56 -8.35 -22.52
CA ASP A 134 0.46 -8.88 -21.72
C ASP A 134 0.04 -7.88 -20.64
N LEU A 135 -0.28 -6.65 -21.03
CA LEU A 135 -0.59 -5.57 -20.10
C LEU A 135 -1.97 -5.75 -19.42
N LEU A 136 -2.08 -5.34 -18.16
CA LEU A 136 -3.28 -5.46 -17.34
C LEU A 136 -3.44 -4.27 -16.39
N ASP A 137 -4.63 -3.69 -16.36
CA ASP A 137 -5.06 -2.75 -15.33
C ASP A 137 -5.73 -3.51 -14.20
N LEU A 138 -5.07 -3.60 -13.03
CA LEU A 138 -5.64 -4.18 -11.82
C LEU A 138 -6.24 -3.08 -10.94
N THR A 139 -7.55 -3.10 -10.75
CA THR A 139 -8.23 -2.16 -9.84
C THR A 139 -8.30 -2.74 -8.44
N ILE A 140 -7.77 -2.00 -7.47
CA ILE A 140 -7.84 -2.33 -6.04
C ILE A 140 -8.59 -1.25 -5.27
N THR A 141 -9.22 -1.60 -4.16
CA THR A 141 -9.86 -0.67 -3.22
C THR A 141 -9.25 -0.79 -1.83
N ASN A 142 -9.27 0.32 -1.09
CA ASN A 142 -8.96 0.34 0.34
C ASN A 142 -10.23 0.03 1.18
N PRO A 143 -10.17 0.02 2.52
CA PRO A 143 -11.34 -0.29 3.36
C PRO A 143 -12.48 0.74 3.26
N ALA A 144 -12.23 1.91 2.67
CA ALA A 144 -13.22 2.95 2.43
C ALA A 144 -13.78 2.91 0.99
N ASP A 145 -13.57 1.79 0.28
CA ASP A 145 -13.98 1.56 -1.11
C ASP A 145 -13.43 2.58 -2.12
N VAL A 146 -12.33 3.26 -1.77
CA VAL A 146 -11.66 4.18 -2.70
C VAL A 146 -10.78 3.37 -3.64
N ALA A 147 -11.14 3.39 -4.93
CA ALA A 147 -10.44 2.66 -5.98
C ALA A 147 -9.12 3.31 -6.39
N SER A 148 -8.18 2.48 -6.82
CA SER A 148 -6.94 2.85 -7.49
C SER A 148 -6.52 1.75 -8.45
N VAL A 149 -5.78 2.11 -9.49
CA VAL A 149 -5.34 1.17 -10.53
C VAL A 149 -3.84 0.93 -10.39
N VAL A 150 -3.44 -0.33 -10.54
CA VAL A 150 -2.05 -0.76 -10.70
C VAL A 150 -1.92 -1.24 -12.15
N HIS A 151 -1.03 -0.60 -12.92
CA HIS A 151 -0.73 -1.01 -14.29
C HIS A 151 0.44 -1.99 -14.28
N THR A 152 0.19 -3.24 -14.64
CA THR A 152 1.12 -4.37 -14.47
C THR A 152 1.02 -5.34 -15.65
N THR A 153 1.87 -6.37 -15.70
CA THR A 153 1.69 -7.50 -16.60
C THR A 153 0.66 -8.49 -16.04
N ALA A 154 -0.04 -9.18 -16.94
CA ALA A 154 -1.15 -10.07 -16.61
C ALA A 154 -0.73 -11.24 -15.72
N ARG A 155 0.55 -11.62 -15.78
CA ARG A 155 1.12 -12.72 -15.01
C ARG A 155 1.79 -12.28 -13.71
N HIS A 156 1.82 -10.97 -13.41
CA HIS A 156 2.51 -10.47 -12.23
C HIS A 156 1.89 -11.04 -10.95
N PRO A 157 2.65 -11.73 -10.09
CA PRO A 157 2.11 -12.37 -8.91
C PRO A 157 1.87 -11.37 -7.77
N PHE A 158 0.66 -11.38 -7.24
CA PHE A 158 0.26 -10.69 -6.02
C PHE A 158 0.01 -11.70 -4.91
N TYR A 159 0.40 -11.38 -3.68
CA TYR A 159 0.10 -12.28 -2.56
C TYR A 159 -1.33 -12.04 -2.07
N SER A 160 -2.20 -13.02 -2.32
CA SER A 160 -3.57 -13.01 -1.83
C SER A 160 -3.67 -13.70 -0.48
N THR A 161 -4.48 -13.16 0.43
CA THR A 161 -4.88 -13.80 1.70
C THR A 161 -6.32 -14.34 1.63
N GLY A 162 -6.71 -14.79 0.43
CA GLY A 162 -8.01 -15.38 0.17
C GLY A 162 -9.11 -14.33 0.07
N ARG A 163 -10.35 -14.80 -0.12
CA ARG A 163 -11.51 -13.91 -0.18
C ARG A 163 -11.97 -13.49 1.19
N ALA A 164 -12.55 -12.30 1.25
CA ALA A 164 -13.45 -11.95 2.32
C ALA A 164 -14.59 -12.97 2.40
N GLN A 165 -14.47 -13.95 3.30
CA GLN A 165 -15.60 -14.73 3.74
C GLN A 165 -16.51 -13.75 4.46
N THR A 166 -17.65 -13.40 3.85
CA THR A 166 -18.71 -12.68 4.55
C THR A 166 -19.08 -13.53 5.76
N ALA A 167 -18.75 -13.05 6.95
CA ALA A 167 -19.21 -13.71 8.17
C ALA A 167 -20.75 -13.73 8.17
N SER A 168 -21.28 -14.92 8.43
CA SER A 168 -22.68 -15.30 8.70
C SER A 168 -23.72 -15.06 7.59
N SER A 169 -24.09 -16.14 6.90
CA SER A 169 -25.50 -16.56 6.90
C SER A 169 -25.53 -18.07 6.74
N GLU A 170 -26.41 -18.72 7.48
CA GLU A 170 -26.52 -20.17 7.70
C GLU A 170 -27.00 -20.93 6.45
N VAL A 171 -26.66 -20.44 5.26
CA VAL A 171 -27.02 -21.01 3.97
C VAL A 171 -25.73 -21.33 3.19
N SER A 172 -24.78 -21.99 3.83
CA SER A 172 -23.62 -22.58 3.15
C SER A 172 -23.97 -23.90 2.42
N GLY A 173 -25.25 -24.28 2.39
CA GLY A 173 -25.73 -25.52 1.78
C GLY A 173 -26.22 -25.41 0.33
N LEU A 174 -26.49 -24.21 -0.19
CA LEU A 174 -27.19 -24.06 -1.49
C LEU A 174 -26.45 -23.22 -2.56
N ALA A 175 -25.47 -22.39 -2.18
CA ALA A 175 -24.73 -21.55 -3.14
C ALA A 175 -23.53 -22.26 -3.79
N ALA A 176 -23.12 -23.43 -3.29
CA ALA A 176 -21.97 -24.19 -3.81
C ALA A 176 -22.24 -24.90 -5.15
N THR A 177 -23.45 -24.78 -5.72
CA THR A 177 -23.84 -25.44 -6.98
C THR A 177 -23.35 -24.70 -8.23
N THR A 178 -22.74 -23.51 -8.08
CA THR A 178 -22.10 -22.76 -9.17
C THR A 178 -20.59 -22.60 -8.97
N GLY A 179 -19.93 -23.71 -8.65
CA GLY A 179 -18.70 -24.13 -9.35
C GLY A 179 -17.50 -23.17 -9.43
N ALA A 180 -17.13 -22.47 -8.35
CA ALA A 180 -15.77 -21.98 -8.20
C ALA A 180 -15.13 -22.66 -6.98
N PRO A 181 -14.03 -23.44 -7.14
CA PRO A 181 -13.35 -24.03 -5.98
C PRO A 181 -12.92 -22.91 -5.01
N SER A 182 -13.11 -23.15 -3.72
CA SER A 182 -12.55 -22.29 -2.67
C SER A 182 -11.02 -22.33 -2.78
N ARG A 183 -10.43 -21.17 -3.09
CA ARG A 183 -8.99 -20.95 -3.16
C ARG A 183 -8.37 -21.09 -1.75
N PRO A 184 -7.16 -21.67 -1.58
CA PRO A 184 -6.51 -21.69 -0.27
C PRO A 184 -6.37 -20.27 0.30
N ALA A 185 -6.28 -20.19 1.62
CA ALA A 185 -6.42 -18.93 2.33
C ALA A 185 -5.24 -17.96 2.12
N ALA A 186 -4.05 -18.40 1.69
CA ALA A 186 -2.99 -17.48 1.31
C ALA A 186 -2.07 -18.10 0.25
N GLU A 187 -1.80 -17.37 -0.83
CA GLU A 187 -0.93 -17.81 -1.93
C GLU A 187 -0.57 -16.67 -2.89
N TRP A 188 0.44 -16.91 -3.72
CA TRP A 188 0.74 -16.08 -4.88
C TRP A 188 -0.27 -16.32 -6.00
N VAL A 189 -0.78 -15.23 -6.58
CA VAL A 189 -1.80 -15.25 -7.64
C VAL A 189 -1.38 -14.33 -8.77
N ASP A 190 -1.31 -14.85 -9.99
CA ASP A 190 -1.15 -14.02 -11.19
C ASP A 190 -2.25 -12.95 -11.27
N ALA A 191 -1.89 -11.73 -11.66
CA ALA A 191 -2.80 -10.58 -11.70
C ALA A 191 -4.10 -10.84 -12.47
N LYS A 192 -4.02 -11.58 -13.59
CA LYS A 192 -5.18 -11.97 -14.42
C LYS A 192 -6.15 -12.94 -13.73
N ASP A 193 -5.66 -13.69 -12.74
CA ASP A 193 -6.41 -14.74 -12.04
C ASP A 193 -6.97 -14.25 -10.70
N LEU A 194 -6.62 -13.04 -10.28
CA LEU A 194 -7.24 -12.33 -9.17
C LEU A 194 -8.71 -12.03 -9.48
N ARG A 195 -9.56 -12.21 -8.48
CA ARG A 195 -11.02 -12.04 -8.58
C ARG A 195 -11.49 -10.92 -7.68
N SER A 196 -12.60 -10.30 -8.06
CA SER A 196 -13.27 -9.32 -7.20
C SER A 196 -13.52 -9.89 -5.80
N GLY A 197 -13.14 -9.13 -4.77
CA GLY A 197 -13.24 -9.50 -3.36
C GLY A 197 -12.05 -10.27 -2.79
N ASP A 198 -11.07 -10.66 -3.61
CA ASP A 198 -9.79 -11.20 -3.12
C ASP A 198 -9.08 -10.14 -2.26
N ARG A 199 -8.55 -10.55 -1.11
CA ARG A 199 -7.75 -9.69 -0.24
C ARG A 199 -6.28 -9.81 -0.64
N LEU A 200 -5.58 -8.69 -0.68
CA LEU A 200 -4.14 -8.62 -0.93
C LEU A 200 -3.39 -8.27 0.34
N THR A 201 -2.19 -8.83 0.52
CA THR A 201 -1.34 -8.50 1.67
C THR A 201 -0.84 -7.06 1.58
N THR A 202 -0.97 -6.36 2.70
CA THR A 202 -0.57 -4.96 2.90
C THR A 202 0.58 -4.89 3.94
N PRO A 203 1.33 -3.78 4.02
CA PRO A 203 2.51 -3.69 4.92
C PRO A 203 2.17 -3.64 6.41
N PHE A 204 0.92 -3.30 6.77
CA PHE A 204 0.46 -3.19 8.14
C PHE A 204 -0.82 -3.99 8.35
N HIS A 205 -0.92 -4.71 9.47
CA HIS A 205 -1.99 -5.67 9.75
C HIS A 205 -3.40 -5.07 9.79
N ASP A 206 -3.52 -3.76 9.99
CA ASP A 206 -4.78 -3.01 10.01
C ASP A 206 -5.16 -2.44 8.63
N SER A 207 -4.25 -2.52 7.65
CA SER A 207 -4.50 -2.10 6.28
C SER A 207 -5.09 -3.26 5.48
N VAL A 208 -6.13 -3.00 4.70
CA VAL A 208 -6.72 -4.02 3.82
C VAL A 208 -6.80 -3.46 2.41
N ALA A 209 -6.41 -4.27 1.43
CA ALA A 209 -6.62 -4.00 0.02
C ALA A 209 -7.47 -5.12 -0.60
N HIS A 210 -8.48 -4.74 -1.36
CA HIS A 210 -9.37 -5.65 -2.06
C HIS A 210 -9.22 -5.51 -3.56
N VAL A 211 -9.28 -6.61 -4.29
CA VAL A 211 -9.42 -6.56 -5.76
C VAL A 211 -10.85 -6.18 -6.09
N ALA A 212 -11.04 -5.15 -6.91
CA ALA A 212 -12.33 -4.76 -7.47
C ALA A 212 -12.56 -5.37 -8.87
N GLY A 213 -11.47 -5.60 -9.60
CA GLY A 213 -11.50 -6.22 -10.92
C GLY A 213 -10.21 -5.97 -11.69
N SER A 214 -10.11 -6.54 -12.88
CA SER A 214 -8.99 -6.33 -13.79
C SER A 214 -9.46 -6.18 -15.22
N THR A 215 -8.71 -5.44 -16.03
CA THR A 215 -9.00 -5.22 -17.46
C THR A 215 -7.73 -5.42 -18.28
N PRO A 216 -7.70 -6.34 -19.26
CA PRO A 216 -6.60 -6.47 -20.20
C PRO A 216 -6.42 -5.19 -21.01
N VAL A 217 -5.18 -4.76 -21.18
CA VAL A 217 -4.81 -3.60 -22.01
C VAL A 217 -4.10 -4.12 -23.26
N PHE A 218 -4.66 -3.82 -24.43
CA PHE A 218 -4.06 -4.24 -25.70
C PHE A 218 -2.91 -3.30 -26.08
N GLY A 219 -1.78 -3.89 -26.47
CA GLY A 219 -0.62 -3.15 -26.96
C GLY A 219 0.68 -3.74 -26.44
N ALA A 220 1.72 -2.90 -26.45
CA ALA A 220 3.01 -3.22 -25.86
C ALA A 220 3.57 -1.94 -25.21
N ALA A 221 4.34 -2.11 -24.14
CA ALA A 221 4.97 -1.00 -23.43
C ALA A 221 6.30 -1.45 -22.82
N ASP A 222 7.21 -0.50 -22.64
CA ASP A 222 8.35 -0.70 -21.75
C ASP A 222 7.83 -0.65 -20.31
N MET A 223 8.17 -1.66 -19.52
CA MET A 223 7.68 -1.88 -18.17
C MET A 223 8.86 -2.24 -17.26
N TRP A 224 8.75 -1.92 -15.98
CA TRP A 224 9.82 -2.01 -15.00
C TRP A 224 9.57 -3.14 -14.01
N ASP A 225 10.63 -3.86 -13.66
CA ASP A 225 10.67 -4.75 -12.51
C ASP A 225 11.95 -4.50 -11.70
N LEU A 226 12.00 -5.04 -10.49
CA LEU A 226 13.17 -5.02 -9.65
C LEU A 226 13.80 -6.42 -9.60
N THR A 227 15.02 -6.51 -9.11
CA THR A 227 15.50 -7.74 -8.46
C THR A 227 15.72 -7.39 -7.01
N VAL A 228 14.93 -7.98 -6.12
CA VAL A 228 15.00 -7.73 -4.68
C VAL A 228 15.66 -8.90 -3.98
N ALA A 229 16.60 -8.61 -3.08
CA ALA A 229 17.32 -9.63 -2.32
C ALA A 229 16.40 -10.43 -1.38
N ASN A 230 16.83 -11.64 -1.03
CA ASN A 230 16.24 -12.55 -0.03
C ASN A 230 14.80 -13.01 -0.29
N THR A 231 13.81 -12.12 -0.19
CA THR A 231 12.38 -12.48 -0.26
C THR A 231 11.86 -12.51 -1.69
N HIS A 232 12.56 -11.86 -2.64
CA HIS A 232 12.08 -11.63 -4.02
C HIS A 232 10.67 -11.04 -4.07
N ALA A 233 10.35 -10.24 -3.06
CA ALA A 233 9.06 -9.62 -2.88
C ALA A 233 9.25 -8.19 -2.39
N PHE A 234 8.31 -7.33 -2.74
CA PHE A 234 8.30 -5.92 -2.34
C PHE A 234 6.88 -5.37 -2.42
N PHE A 235 6.65 -4.20 -1.83
CA PHE A 235 5.35 -3.55 -1.90
C PHE A 235 5.31 -2.51 -3.02
N VAL A 236 4.38 -2.68 -3.96
CA VAL A 236 3.93 -1.59 -4.82
C VAL A 236 2.80 -0.84 -4.15
N ALA A 237 2.68 0.45 -4.43
CA ALA A 237 1.74 1.34 -3.79
C ALA A 237 0.91 2.10 -4.81
N THR A 238 -0.34 2.32 -4.44
CA THR A 238 -1.23 3.32 -5.03
C THR A 238 -1.36 4.50 -4.07
N LEU A 239 -2.23 5.46 -4.42
CA LEU A 239 -2.60 6.55 -3.53
C LEU A 239 -3.31 6.06 -2.25
N THR A 240 -3.94 4.89 -2.30
CA THR A 240 -4.87 4.43 -1.24
C THR A 240 -4.41 3.17 -0.52
N ALA A 241 -3.50 2.39 -1.09
CA ALA A 241 -3.03 1.14 -0.52
C ALA A 241 -1.60 0.79 -0.97
N ALA A 242 -0.97 -0.16 -0.30
CA ALA A 242 0.24 -0.83 -0.78
C ALA A 242 0.03 -2.35 -0.70
N VAL A 243 0.47 -3.07 -1.73
CA VAL A 243 0.21 -4.50 -1.92
C VAL A 243 1.49 -5.27 -2.24
N LEU A 244 1.62 -6.46 -1.66
CA LEU A 244 2.80 -7.31 -1.79
C LEU A 244 2.81 -8.03 -3.14
N VAL A 245 3.92 -7.90 -3.86
CA VAL A 245 4.15 -8.49 -5.18
C VAL A 245 5.47 -9.26 -5.20
N HIS A 246 5.65 -10.15 -6.16
CA HIS A 246 6.84 -10.99 -6.28
C HIS A 246 7.49 -10.84 -7.67
N ASN A 247 8.83 -10.81 -7.70
CA ASN A 247 9.60 -10.55 -8.92
C ASN A 247 9.58 -11.71 -9.94
N CYS A 248 9.14 -12.90 -9.53
CA CYS A 248 9.13 -14.11 -10.38
C CYS A 248 7.72 -14.71 -10.47
N PRO A 249 7.37 -15.40 -11.56
CA PRO A 249 6.06 -16.03 -11.74
C PRO A 249 5.64 -16.91 -10.57
N ALA A 250 4.34 -16.98 -10.28
CA ALA A 250 3.81 -17.96 -9.33
C ALA A 250 4.13 -19.38 -9.83
N ARG A 251 4.55 -20.27 -8.92
CA ARG A 251 4.80 -21.69 -9.21
C ARG A 251 3.53 -22.51 -9.20
#